data_AF-A0A8H5CMI0-F1
#
_entry.id   AF-A0A8H5CMI0-F1
#
_cell.length_a   1.000
_cell.length_b   1.000
_cell.length_c   1.000
_cell.angle_alpha   90.00
_cell.angle_beta   90.00
_cell.angle_gamma   90.00
#
_symmetry.space_group_name_H-M   'P 1'
#
loop_
_entity.id
_entity.type
_entity.pdbx_description
1 polymer ?
#
loop_
_entity_poly.entity_id
_entity_poly.type
_entity_poly.pdbx_seq_one_letter_code
_entity_poly.pdbx_strand_id
1 'polypeptide(L)'
;MDPEEDQKNKIDRPLPAKRISLRNALILRWILVPVCWLWSLRYSYSVLYSSIALVFLTVLYDECGAHAGNFVVRNAINAAGFASFEAGSTLIAGSNNVSLDQIAIYSVCISTGIFATTIQAQDFKDIPGDRMIGRRTLPIVLPDIARETLMIALLFWEGFSASSGPLKPSTCSRSSASLSSSD
;
A
#
# COMPACT_ATOMS: atom_id res chain seq x y z
N MET A 1 1.79 -6.69 -16.57
CA MET A 1 1.02 -5.61 -17.25
C MET A 1 0.38 -6.18 -18.50
N ASP A 2 -0.95 -6.20 -18.60
CA ASP A 2 -1.67 -6.77 -19.74
C ASP A 2 -2.55 -5.71 -20.44
N PRO A 3 -2.05 -5.05 -21.50
CA PRO A 3 -2.79 -3.99 -22.19
C PRO A 3 -3.99 -4.50 -23.00
N GLU A 4 -4.02 -5.78 -23.38
CA GLU A 4 -5.14 -6.38 -24.12
C GLU A 4 -6.30 -6.72 -23.18
N GLU A 5 -5.98 -7.15 -21.95
CA GLU A 5 -6.94 -7.27 -20.85
C GLU A 5 -7.64 -5.93 -20.59
N ASP A 6 -6.86 -4.87 -20.43
CA ASP A 6 -7.35 -3.53 -20.11
C ASP A 6 -8.21 -2.94 -21.24
N GLN A 7 -7.94 -3.29 -22.50
CA GLN A 7 -8.79 -2.87 -23.63
C GLN A 7 -10.20 -3.43 -23.55
N LYS A 8 -10.40 -4.63 -22.97
CA LYS A 8 -11.72 -5.25 -22.85
C LYS A 8 -12.46 -4.75 -21.62
N ASN A 9 -11.76 -4.52 -20.52
CA ASN A 9 -12.37 -4.24 -19.22
C ASN A 9 -12.38 -2.75 -18.83
N LYS A 10 -11.34 -1.98 -19.21
CA LYS A 10 -11.08 -0.62 -18.69
C LYS A 10 -10.58 0.32 -19.80
N ILE A 11 -11.46 0.56 -20.77
CA ILE A 11 -11.20 1.34 -22.00
C ILE A 11 -10.77 2.78 -21.70
N ASP A 12 -11.19 3.33 -20.56
CA ASP A 12 -10.87 4.68 -20.09
C ASP A 12 -9.40 4.86 -19.67
N ARG A 13 -8.67 3.76 -19.43
CA ARG A 13 -7.25 3.80 -19.03
C ARG A 13 -6.39 4.43 -20.13
N PRO A 14 -5.29 5.14 -19.77
CA PRO A 14 -4.46 5.87 -20.73
C PRO A 14 -3.90 5.03 -21.89
N LEU A 15 -3.63 3.74 -21.67
CA LEU A 15 -3.08 2.83 -22.67
C LEU A 15 -4.14 2.34 -23.68
N PRO A 16 -5.27 1.73 -23.25
CA PRO A 16 -6.40 1.46 -24.15
C PRO A 16 -6.92 2.69 -24.89
N ALA A 17 -7.00 3.84 -24.21
CA ALA A 17 -7.44 5.11 -24.79
C ALA A 17 -6.38 5.76 -25.71
N LYS A 18 -5.21 5.12 -25.89
CA LYS A 18 -4.09 5.60 -26.73
C LYS A 18 -3.59 7.01 -26.37
N ARG A 19 -3.80 7.45 -25.12
CA ARG A 19 -3.28 8.73 -24.59
C ARG A 19 -1.78 8.69 -24.36
N ILE A 20 -1.21 7.50 -24.18
CA ILE A 20 0.22 7.25 -24.05
C ILE A 20 0.58 5.95 -24.79
N SER A 21 1.77 5.89 -25.39
CA SER A 21 2.27 4.65 -26.01
C SER A 21 2.80 3.69 -24.93
N LEU A 22 2.71 2.38 -25.18
CA LEU A 22 3.23 1.35 -24.27
C LEU A 22 4.71 1.56 -23.96
N ARG A 23 5.51 1.89 -24.98
CA ARG A 23 6.94 2.20 -24.82
C ARG A 23 7.16 3.38 -23.86
N ASN A 24 6.41 4.47 -24.01
CA ASN A 24 6.54 5.63 -23.15
C ASN A 24 6.09 5.33 -21.71
N ALA A 25 5.04 4.52 -21.54
CA ALA A 25 4.59 4.10 -20.21
C ALA A 25 5.64 3.24 -19.49
N LEU A 26 6.30 2.31 -20.19
CA LEU A 26 7.38 1.50 -19.63
C LEU A 26 8.60 2.35 -19.28
N ILE A 27 9.00 3.26 -20.17
CA ILE A 27 10.09 4.21 -19.90
C ILE A 27 9.76 5.03 -18.64
N LEU A 28 8.55 5.58 -18.55
CA LEU A 28 8.13 6.36 -17.39
C LEU A 28 8.16 5.53 -16.10
N ARG A 29 7.63 4.29 -16.11
CA ARG A 29 7.64 3.38 -14.94
C ARG A 29 9.06 3.15 -14.44
N TRP A 30 9.98 2.81 -15.34
CA TRP A 30 11.35 2.46 -14.95
C TRP A 30 12.25 3.66 -14.67
N ILE A 31 11.95 4.86 -15.20
CA ILE A 31 12.65 6.10 -14.81
C ILE A 31 12.15 6.59 -13.44
N LEU A 32 10.86 6.42 -13.13
CA LEU A 32 10.30 6.92 -11.87
C LEU A 32 10.90 6.19 -10.66
N VAL A 33 11.18 4.89 -10.77
CA VAL A 33 11.79 4.09 -9.68
C VAL A 33 13.12 4.68 -9.17
N PRO A 34 14.18 4.86 -9.99
CA PRO A 34 15.43 5.43 -9.51
C PRO A 34 15.28 6.88 -9.06
N VAL A 35 14.39 7.67 -9.69
CA VAL A 35 14.09 9.04 -9.23
C VAL A 35 13.52 9.03 -7.81
N CYS A 36 12.55 8.15 -7.53
CA CYS A 36 11.97 7.98 -6.19
C CYS A 36 13.00 7.48 -5.17
N TRP A 37 13.89 6.57 -5.55
CA TRP A 37 14.96 6.10 -4.67
C TRP A 37 15.98 7.19 -4.35
N LEU A 38 16.41 7.97 -5.35
CA LEU A 38 17.29 9.12 -5.15
C LEU A 38 16.65 10.18 -4.26
N TRP A 39 15.34 10.41 -4.40
CA TRP A 39 14.59 11.30 -3.53
C TRP A 39 14.51 10.76 -2.10
N SER A 40 14.22 9.47 -1.95
CA SER A 40 14.14 8.79 -0.65
C SER A 40 15.47 8.83 0.11
N LEU A 41 16.59 8.66 -0.61
CA LEU A 41 17.95 8.77 -0.07
C LEU A 41 18.25 10.13 0.57
N ARG A 42 17.57 11.21 0.15
CA ARG A 42 17.74 12.54 0.76
C ARG A 42 17.20 12.61 2.18
N TYR A 43 16.30 11.71 2.57
CA TYR A 43 15.70 11.69 3.91
C TYR A 43 16.46 10.75 4.85
N SER A 44 16.54 9.47 4.50
CA SER A 44 17.28 8.46 5.27
C SER A 44 17.39 7.13 4.51
N TYR A 45 18.26 6.24 4.98
CA TYR A 45 18.31 4.85 4.49
C TYR A 45 17.03 4.07 4.81
N SER A 46 16.37 4.34 5.94
CA SER A 46 15.12 3.66 6.33
C SER A 46 13.97 3.98 5.38
N VAL A 47 13.88 5.24 4.91
CA VAL A 47 12.91 5.65 3.89
C VAL A 47 13.24 4.99 2.55
N LEU A 48 14.52 4.91 2.18
CA LEU A 48 14.95 4.18 1.00
C LEU A 48 14.54 2.70 1.07
N TYR A 49 14.80 2.00 2.18
CA TYR A 49 14.43 0.58 2.32
C TYR A 49 12.92 0.37 2.20
N SER A 50 12.11 1.29 2.74
CA SER A 50 10.65 1.26 2.59
C SER A 50 10.23 1.44 1.12
N SER A 51 10.89 2.34 0.39
CA SER A 51 10.66 2.55 -1.05
C SER A 51 11.10 1.35 -1.90
N ILE A 52 12.23 0.72 -1.56
CA ILE A 52 12.70 -0.51 -2.22
C ILE A 52 11.72 -1.65 -1.97
N ALA A 53 11.25 -1.82 -0.74
CA ALA A 53 10.25 -2.84 -0.39
C ALA A 53 8.95 -2.65 -1.17
N LEU A 54 8.46 -1.41 -1.28
CA LEU A 54 7.28 -1.07 -2.09
C LEU A 54 7.46 -1.44 -3.57
N VAL A 55 8.58 -1.05 -4.17
CA VAL A 55 8.88 -1.39 -5.58
C VAL A 55 9.02 -2.89 -5.76
N PHE A 56 9.71 -3.58 -4.85
CA PHE A 56 9.86 -5.03 -4.87
C PHE A 56 8.50 -5.75 -4.82
N LEU A 57 7.63 -5.36 -3.90
CA LEU A 57 6.28 -5.94 -3.78
C LEU A 57 5.42 -5.63 -5.00
N THR A 58 5.57 -4.44 -5.60
CA THR A 58 4.90 -4.08 -6.86
C THR A 58 5.36 -4.98 -8.01
N VAL A 59 6.67 -5.23 -8.12
CA VAL A 59 7.22 -6.16 -9.13
C VAL A 59 6.75 -7.59 -8.87
N LEU A 60 6.73 -8.04 -7.61
CA LEU A 60 6.23 -9.36 -7.24
C LEU A 60 4.74 -9.52 -7.60
N TYR A 61 3.96 -8.45 -7.39
CA TYR A 61 2.54 -8.42 -7.75
C TYR A 61 2.32 -8.49 -9.27
N ASP A 62 2.97 -7.60 -10.02
CA ASP A 62 2.76 -7.41 -11.45
C ASP A 62 3.50 -8.43 -12.31
N GLU A 63 4.81 -8.59 -12.11
CA GLU A 63 5.71 -9.34 -13.00
C GLU A 63 5.80 -10.82 -12.60
N CYS A 64 5.78 -11.14 -11.30
CA CYS A 64 5.77 -12.54 -10.83
C CYS A 64 4.36 -13.16 -10.81
N GLY A 65 3.34 -12.45 -11.31
CA GLY A 65 2.00 -13.00 -11.48
C GLY A 65 1.22 -13.24 -10.18
N ALA A 66 1.67 -12.69 -9.05
CA ALA A 66 0.96 -12.89 -7.78
C ALA A 66 -0.46 -12.28 -7.78
N HIS A 67 -0.72 -11.34 -8.68
CA HIS A 67 -2.05 -10.81 -8.97
C HIS A 67 -3.03 -11.83 -9.59
N ALA A 68 -2.53 -12.86 -10.28
CA ALA A 68 -3.32 -13.89 -10.95
C ALA A 68 -3.43 -15.19 -10.11
N GLY A 69 -2.71 -15.28 -9.00
CA GLY A 69 -2.74 -16.40 -8.07
C GLY A 69 -3.98 -16.41 -7.17
N ASN A 70 -3.85 -16.99 -5.98
CA ASN A 70 -4.92 -17.02 -4.98
C ASN A 70 -5.26 -15.60 -4.49
N PHE A 71 -6.56 -15.31 -4.32
CA PHE A 71 -7.03 -14.02 -3.82
C PHE A 71 -6.39 -13.64 -2.48
N VAL A 72 -6.07 -14.61 -1.62
CA VAL A 72 -5.37 -14.41 -0.35
C VAL A 72 -3.95 -13.87 -0.56
N VAL A 73 -3.19 -14.48 -1.46
CA VAL A 73 -1.80 -14.07 -1.77
C VAL A 73 -1.78 -12.67 -2.38
N ARG A 74 -2.72 -12.41 -3.29
CA ARG A 74 -2.91 -11.10 -3.90
C ARG A 74 -3.20 -10.02 -2.85
N ASN A 75 -4.16 -10.28 -1.96
CA ASN A 75 -4.55 -9.34 -0.91
C ASN A 75 -3.40 -9.12 0.09
N ALA A 76 -2.67 -10.17 0.45
CA ALA A 76 -1.51 -10.08 1.35
C ALA A 76 -0.37 -9.25 0.75
N ILE A 77 -0.03 -9.45 -0.52
CA ILE A 77 1.03 -8.68 -1.19
C ILE A 77 0.63 -7.21 -1.33
N ASN A 78 -0.64 -6.93 -1.70
CA ASN A 78 -1.11 -5.56 -1.75
C ASN A 78 -1.07 -4.89 -0.37
N ALA A 79 -1.54 -5.58 0.69
CA ALA A 79 -1.48 -5.05 2.04
C ALA A 79 -0.04 -4.77 2.50
N ALA A 80 0.90 -5.67 2.20
CA ALA A 80 2.32 -5.45 2.46
C ALA A 80 2.90 -4.26 1.66
N GLY A 81 2.41 -4.04 0.43
CA GLY A 81 2.76 -2.88 -0.38
C GLY A 81 2.32 -1.58 0.29
N PHE A 82 1.06 -1.51 0.72
CA PHE A 82 0.54 -0.37 1.48
C PHE A 82 1.29 -0.17 2.80
N ALA A 83 1.61 -1.25 3.52
CA ALA A 83 2.40 -1.18 4.76
C ALA A 83 3.79 -0.55 4.51
N SER A 84 4.45 -0.94 3.41
CA SER A 84 5.75 -0.38 3.03
C SER A 84 5.66 1.11 2.67
N PHE A 85 4.58 1.50 1.99
CA PHE A 85 4.31 2.90 1.67
C PHE A 85 4.04 3.74 2.92
N GLU A 86 3.19 3.25 3.82
CA GLU A 86 2.86 3.92 5.07
C GLU A 86 4.05 4.01 6.03
N ALA A 87 4.87 2.98 6.11
CA ALA A 87 6.12 3.02 6.88
C ALA A 87 7.03 4.13 6.35
N GLY A 88 7.20 4.22 5.02
CA GLY A 88 7.99 5.27 4.38
C GLY A 88 7.43 6.68 4.63
N SER A 89 6.12 6.87 4.51
CA SER A 89 5.49 8.18 4.74
C SER A 89 5.56 8.60 6.22
N THR A 90 5.39 7.65 7.13
CA THR A 90 5.47 7.89 8.58
C THR A 90 6.89 8.24 9.02
N LEU A 91 7.91 7.60 8.42
CA LEU A 91 9.30 7.97 8.64
C LEU A 91 9.58 9.41 8.21
N ILE A 92 9.03 9.86 7.06
CA ILE A 92 9.23 11.24 6.57
C ILE A 92 8.47 12.26 7.42
N ALA A 93 7.28 11.92 7.92
CA ALA A 93 6.44 12.80 8.72
C ALA A 93 6.91 12.90 10.19
N GLY A 94 7.63 11.90 10.68
CA GLY A 94 8.14 11.83 12.04
C GLY A 94 9.26 12.84 12.32
N SER A 95 9.53 13.10 13.60
CA SER A 95 10.70 13.92 13.99
C SER A 95 12.04 13.21 13.76
N ASN A 96 12.02 11.90 13.53
CA ASN A 96 13.20 11.08 13.23
C ASN A 96 12.92 10.22 12.00
N ASN A 97 13.71 10.44 10.94
CA ASN A 97 13.57 9.73 9.67
C ASN A 97 14.26 8.35 9.69
N VAL A 98 14.96 7.98 10.77
CA VAL A 98 15.76 6.74 10.86
C VAL A 98 14.98 5.59 11.48
N SER A 99 14.11 5.86 12.44
CA SER A 99 13.39 4.83 13.19
C SER A 99 11.95 5.23 13.46
N LEU A 100 11.03 4.28 13.31
CA LEU A 100 9.64 4.43 13.71
C LEU A 100 9.52 4.28 15.23
N ASP A 101 8.85 5.23 15.88
CA ASP A 101 8.44 5.09 17.28
C ASP A 101 7.39 3.97 17.43
N GLN A 102 7.20 3.46 18.65
CA GLN A 102 6.22 2.40 18.91
C GLN A 102 4.82 2.78 18.43
N ILE A 103 4.41 4.04 18.64
CA ILE A 103 3.10 4.56 18.20
C ILE A 103 2.98 4.50 16.68
N ALA A 104 4.04 4.87 15.97
CA ALA A 104 4.09 4.83 14.52
C ALA A 104 4.01 3.37 14.00
N ILE A 105 4.72 2.45 14.64
CA ILE A 105 4.65 1.02 14.32
C ILE A 105 3.22 0.49 14.54
N TYR A 106 2.60 0.79 15.69
CA TYR A 106 1.21 0.39 15.96
C TYR A 106 0.24 0.97 14.93
N SER A 107 0.40 2.24 14.56
CA SER A 107 -0.44 2.89 13.54
C SER A 107 -0.33 2.19 12.18
N VAL A 108 0.90 1.89 11.72
CA VAL A 108 1.13 1.18 10.47
C VAL A 108 0.57 -0.24 10.53
N CYS A 109 0.75 -0.96 11.65
CA CYS A 109 0.20 -2.31 11.82
C CYS A 109 -1.33 -2.33 11.79
N ILE A 110 -1.98 -1.39 12.47
CA ILE A 110 -3.45 -1.27 12.50
C ILE A 110 -3.95 -0.94 11.09
N SER A 111 -3.38 0.07 10.43
CA SER A 111 -3.77 0.45 9.08
C SER A 111 -3.55 -0.69 8.07
N THR A 112 -2.41 -1.38 8.15
CA THR A 112 -2.14 -2.57 7.34
C THR A 112 -3.17 -3.67 7.56
N GLY A 113 -3.59 -3.91 8.80
CA GLY A 113 -4.65 -4.87 9.13
C GLY A 113 -6.00 -4.48 8.53
N ILE A 114 -6.35 -3.19 8.59
CA ILE A 114 -7.55 -2.65 7.95
C ILE A 114 -7.47 -2.91 6.45
N PHE A 115 -6.38 -2.55 5.78
CA PHE A 115 -6.21 -2.80 4.35
C PHE A 115 -6.27 -4.29 4.01
N ALA A 116 -5.57 -5.15 4.74
CA ALA A 116 -5.56 -6.59 4.48
C ALA A 116 -6.96 -7.22 4.49
N THR A 117 -7.86 -6.72 5.34
CA THR A 117 -9.22 -7.23 5.52
C THR A 117 -10.26 -6.52 4.64
N THR A 118 -9.98 -5.30 4.18
CA THR A 118 -10.92 -4.48 3.39
C THR A 118 -10.57 -4.37 1.91
N ILE A 119 -9.35 -4.72 1.49
CA ILE A 119 -8.90 -4.55 0.10
C ILE A 119 -9.74 -5.34 -0.91
N GLN A 120 -10.33 -6.45 -0.47
CA GLN A 120 -11.31 -7.23 -1.22
C GLN A 120 -12.55 -6.43 -1.65
N ALA A 121 -12.83 -5.28 -1.02
CA ALA A 121 -13.89 -4.35 -1.42
C ALA A 121 -13.73 -3.89 -2.89
N GLN A 122 -12.49 -3.78 -3.37
CA GLN A 122 -12.19 -3.35 -4.73
C GLN A 122 -12.65 -4.39 -5.77
N ASP A 123 -12.61 -5.68 -5.41
CA ASP A 123 -13.00 -6.78 -6.30
C ASP A 123 -14.48 -6.76 -6.64
N PHE A 124 -15.35 -6.21 -5.79
CA PHE A 124 -16.79 -6.16 -6.07
C PHE A 124 -17.12 -5.29 -7.29
N LYS A 125 -16.36 -4.23 -7.51
CA LYS A 125 -16.51 -3.37 -8.69
C LYS A 125 -16.02 -4.07 -9.95
N ASP A 126 -14.95 -4.84 -9.82
CA ASP A 126 -14.26 -5.47 -10.95
C ASP A 126 -14.79 -6.87 -11.31
N ILE A 127 -15.86 -7.36 -10.65
CA ILE A 127 -16.48 -8.68 -10.93
C ILE A 127 -16.71 -8.97 -12.43
N PRO A 128 -17.33 -8.06 -13.22
CA PRO A 128 -17.58 -8.35 -14.64
C PRO A 128 -16.27 -8.54 -15.42
N GLY A 129 -15.27 -7.71 -15.12
CA GLY A 129 -13.94 -7.76 -15.70
C GLY A 129 -13.19 -9.04 -15.33
N ASP A 130 -13.09 -9.30 -14.04
CA ASP A 130 -12.41 -10.47 -13.49
C ASP A 130 -13.03 -11.77 -14.01
N ARG A 131 -14.35 -11.82 -14.21
CA ARG A 131 -15.05 -12.95 -14.82
C ARG A 131 -14.67 -13.16 -16.30
N MET A 132 -14.52 -12.09 -17.08
CA MET A 132 -14.10 -12.18 -18.49
C MET A 132 -12.67 -12.70 -18.64
N ILE A 133 -11.83 -12.46 -17.63
CA ILE A 133 -10.41 -12.83 -17.61
C ILE A 133 -10.18 -14.18 -16.92
N GLY A 134 -11.21 -14.73 -16.26
CA GLY A 134 -11.13 -15.98 -15.51
C GLY A 134 -10.42 -15.86 -14.16
N ARG A 135 -10.33 -14.65 -13.60
CA ARG A 135 -9.75 -14.42 -12.26
C ARG A 135 -10.65 -15.00 -11.17
N ARG A 136 -10.01 -15.61 -10.16
CA ARG A 136 -10.68 -16.19 -9.00
C ARG A 136 -10.62 -15.24 -7.80
N THR A 137 -11.34 -14.13 -7.87
CA THR A 137 -11.47 -13.18 -6.75
C THR A 137 -12.47 -13.66 -5.72
N LEU A 138 -12.40 -13.16 -4.49
CA LEU A 138 -13.32 -13.56 -3.43
C LEU A 138 -14.80 -13.46 -3.82
N PRO A 139 -15.29 -12.35 -4.42
CA PRO A 139 -16.70 -12.27 -4.83
C PRO A 139 -17.10 -13.22 -5.96
N ILE A 140 -16.13 -13.80 -6.70
CA ILE A 140 -16.38 -14.81 -7.74
C ILE A 140 -16.38 -16.22 -7.14
N VAL A 141 -15.50 -16.50 -6.18
CA VAL A 141 -15.34 -17.83 -5.56
C VAL A 141 -16.37 -18.06 -4.46
N LEU A 142 -16.69 -17.05 -3.65
CA LEU A 142 -17.62 -17.10 -2.52
C LEU A 142 -18.60 -15.91 -2.55
N PRO A 143 -19.53 -15.87 -3.52
CA PRO A 143 -20.40 -14.71 -3.73
C PRO A 143 -21.30 -14.39 -2.53
N ASP A 144 -21.77 -15.41 -1.82
CA ASP A 144 -22.70 -15.25 -0.69
C ASP A 144 -22.00 -14.63 0.54
N ILE A 145 -20.77 -15.06 0.80
CA ILE A 145 -20.02 -14.71 2.02
C ILE A 145 -19.15 -13.46 1.82
N ALA A 146 -18.79 -13.13 0.57
CA ALA A 146 -17.89 -12.01 0.29
C ALA A 146 -18.41 -10.69 0.89
N ARG A 147 -19.70 -10.38 0.74
CA ARG A 147 -20.28 -9.14 1.29
C ARG A 147 -20.26 -9.13 2.81
N GLU A 148 -20.59 -10.26 3.43
CA GLU A 148 -20.62 -10.42 4.88
C GLU A 148 -19.24 -10.26 5.49
N THR A 149 -18.20 -10.83 4.87
CA THR A 149 -16.82 -10.68 5.36
C THR A 149 -16.36 -9.23 5.38
N LEU A 150 -16.74 -8.41 4.39
CA LEU A 150 -16.42 -6.98 4.38
C LEU A 150 -17.17 -6.24 5.49
N MET A 151 -18.47 -6.50 5.67
CA MET A 151 -19.26 -5.87 6.73
C MET A 151 -18.74 -6.22 8.12
N ILE A 152 -18.44 -7.50 8.36
CA ILE A 152 -17.88 -7.99 9.64
C ILE A 152 -16.51 -7.36 9.89
N ALA A 153 -15.63 -7.30 8.88
CA ALA A 153 -14.32 -6.68 9.02
C ALA A 153 -14.43 -5.20 9.42
N LEU A 154 -15.30 -4.42 8.76
CA LEU A 154 -15.51 -3.02 9.09
C LEU A 154 -16.04 -2.84 10.52
N LEU A 155 -17.09 -3.58 10.91
CA LEU A 155 -17.63 -3.52 12.27
C LEU A 155 -16.61 -3.90 13.33
N PHE A 156 -15.77 -4.90 13.04
CA PHE A 156 -14.67 -5.29 13.92
C PHE A 156 -13.67 -4.15 14.11
N TRP A 157 -13.25 -3.47 13.04
CA TRP A 157 -12.29 -2.35 13.15
C TRP A 157 -12.87 -1.12 13.84
N GLU A 158 -14.15 -0.82 13.61
CA GLU A 158 -14.86 0.25 14.34
C GLU A 158 -14.89 -0.05 15.85
N GLY A 159 -15.26 -1.29 16.23
CA GLY A 159 -15.27 -1.72 17.62
C GLY A 159 -13.87 -1.75 18.25
N PHE A 160 -12.88 -2.25 17.50
CA PHE A 160 -11.49 -2.28 17.94
C PHE A 160 -10.97 -0.86 18.22
N SER A 161 -11.17 0.06 17.26
CA SER A 161 -10.78 1.47 17.38
C SER A 161 -11.43 2.15 18.58
N ALA A 162 -12.72 1.89 18.82
CA ALA A 162 -13.44 2.43 19.99
C ALA A 162 -12.93 1.86 21.33
N SER A 163 -12.46 0.61 21.33
CA SER A 163 -11.93 -0.06 22.53
C SER A 163 -10.47 0.30 22.85
N SER A 164 -9.69 0.61 21.81
CA SER A 164 -8.32 1.10 21.96
C SER A 164 -8.37 2.55 22.43
N GLY A 165 -8.08 2.80 23.71
CA GLY A 165 -7.92 4.15 24.23
C GLY A 165 -6.87 4.97 23.45
N PRO A 166 -6.86 6.30 23.59
CA PRO A 166 -5.96 7.15 22.82
C PRO A 166 -4.50 6.72 23.01
N LEU A 167 -3.79 6.51 21.91
CA LEU A 167 -2.34 6.27 21.92
C LEU A 167 -1.67 7.49 22.56
N LYS A 168 -1.15 7.32 23.78
CA LYS A 168 -0.46 8.40 24.49
C LYS A 168 0.89 8.64 23.80
N PRO A 169 1.21 9.88 23.39
CA PRO A 169 2.50 10.20 22.81
C PRO A 169 3.63 9.85 23.79
N SER A 170 4.67 9.19 23.28
CA SER A 170 5.92 9.04 24.02
C SER A 170 6.45 10.46 24.29
N THR A 171 6.67 10.79 25.56
CA THR A 171 7.19 12.10 25.96
C THR A 171 8.59 12.26 25.38
N CYS A 172 8.70 12.98 24.27
CA CYS A 172 9.98 13.43 23.74
C CYS A 172 10.57 14.42 24.74
N SER A 173 11.52 13.94 25.55
CA SER A 173 12.41 14.79 26.34
C SER A 173 13.17 15.68 25.36
N ARG A 174 12.63 16.87 25.14
CA ARG A 174 13.33 17.95 24.45
C ARG A 174 14.42 18.40 25.42
N SER A 175 15.58 17.74 25.38
CA SER A 175 16.78 18.20 26.05
C SER A 175 17.12 19.55 25.44
N SER A 176 16.65 20.61 26.09
CA SER A 176 17.08 21.98 25.89
C SER A 176 18.57 22.03 26.14
N ALA A 177 19.36 21.90 25.07
CA ALA A 177 20.75 22.30 25.08
C ALA A 177 20.77 23.79 25.40
N SER A 178 21.13 24.07 26.65
CA SER A 178 21.40 25.38 27.20
C SER A 178 22.33 26.16 26.25
N LEU A 179 21.84 27.29 25.75
CA LEU A 179 22.70 28.40 25.37
C LEU A 179 23.55 28.76 26.60
N SER A 180 24.82 28.38 26.56
CA SER A 180 25.90 28.95 27.35
C SER A 180 26.67 29.84 26.38
N SER A 181 26.24 31.10 26.17
CA SER A 181 26.96 32.28 26.67
C SER A 181 28.33 31.94 27.26
N SER A 182 29.37 32.18 26.49
CA SER A 182 30.73 32.41 26.97
C SER A 182 31.36 33.43 26.02
N ASP A 183 32.00 34.38 26.67
CA ASP A 183 32.52 35.66 26.18
C ASP A 183 33.56 35.57 25.05
#